data_AF-A0A1G6EFR6-F1
#
_entry.id   AF-A0A1G6EFR6-F1
#
_cell.length_a   1.000
_cell.length_b   1.000
_cell.length_c   1.000
_cell.angle_alpha   90.00
_cell.angle_beta   90.00
_cell.angle_gamma   90.00
#
_symmetry.space_group_name_H-M   'P 1'
#
loop_
_entity.id
_entity.type
_entity.pdbx_description
1 polymer ?
#
loop_
_entity_poly.entity_id
_entity_poly.type
_entity_poly.pdbx_seq_one_letter_code
_entity_poly.pdbx_strand_id
1 'polypeptide(L)'
;MAGRPKKYHINLTDEEFKSIKSIIRKKSTSKTLRTRCQIILDLDENHGKMLSYEQCYKSNGVCHATVSNTVKGYATKGMDYLKGLNRNENSNNARRKVDGRIEAHLVQIACSPAPEGHSRWTIRLLEDELKVVLDTDETISREAIRKALKKTNLDLTKTPTTAFQRKTTRNS
;
A
#
# COMPACT_ATOMS: atom_id res chain seq x y z
N MET A 1 22.78 -22.00 -29.55
CA MET A 1 21.76 -21.03 -30.03
C MET A 1 22.30 -19.63 -29.81
N ALA A 2 22.62 -18.90 -30.88
CA ALA A 2 23.04 -17.51 -30.77
C ALA A 2 21.81 -16.66 -30.37
N GLY A 3 21.85 -16.10 -29.16
CA GLY A 3 20.78 -15.26 -28.64
C GLY A 3 20.62 -13.98 -29.46
N ARG A 4 19.38 -13.47 -29.53
CA ARG A 4 19.06 -12.18 -30.15
C ARG A 4 20.00 -11.08 -29.60
N PRO A 5 20.59 -10.22 -30.45
CA PRO A 5 21.52 -9.20 -30.00
C PRO A 5 20.88 -8.28 -28.95
N LYS A 6 21.67 -7.90 -27.94
CA LYS A 6 21.23 -7.00 -26.87
C LYS A 6 20.86 -5.65 -27.49
N LYS A 7 19.60 -5.24 -27.32
CA LYS A 7 19.08 -4.00 -27.92
C LYS A 7 19.41 -2.74 -27.09
N TYR A 8 19.70 -2.91 -25.81
CA TYR A 8 19.87 -1.81 -24.86
C TYR A 8 21.10 -2.04 -23.99
N HIS A 9 21.89 -0.98 -23.82
CA HIS A 9 23.04 -0.90 -22.92
C HIS A 9 22.64 -0.11 -21.68
N ILE A 10 23.13 -0.51 -20.51
CA ILE A 10 22.91 0.19 -19.24
C ILE A 10 24.24 0.75 -18.80
N ASN A 11 24.33 2.08 -18.80
CA ASN A 11 25.48 2.82 -18.32
C ASN A 11 25.01 3.73 -17.19
N LEU A 12 25.22 3.29 -15.95
CA LEU A 12 24.86 4.11 -14.79
C LEU A 12 25.87 5.24 -14.60
N THR A 13 25.40 6.38 -14.12
CA THR A 13 26.26 7.40 -13.51
C THR A 13 26.57 7.05 -12.06
N ASP A 14 27.64 7.61 -11.48
CA ASP A 14 28.00 7.40 -10.07
C ASP A 14 26.85 7.76 -9.11
N GLU A 15 26.11 8.83 -9.44
CA GLU A 15 24.97 9.29 -8.64
C GLU A 15 23.81 8.30 -8.69
N GLU A 16 23.47 7.83 -9.89
CA GLU A 16 22.43 6.82 -10.09
C GLU A 16 22.80 5.52 -9.38
N PHE A 17 24.03 5.05 -9.53
CA PHE A 17 24.52 3.85 -8.87
C PHE A 17 24.40 3.93 -7.35
N LYS A 18 24.80 5.05 -6.75
CA LYS A 18 24.63 5.31 -5.30
C LYS A 18 23.16 5.33 -4.90
N SER A 19 22.30 5.98 -5.69
CA SER A 19 20.87 6.07 -5.41
C SER A 19 20.18 4.70 -5.45
N ILE A 20 20.49 3.86 -6.44
CA ILE A 20 19.95 2.51 -6.59
C ILE A 20 20.40 1.61 -5.42
N LYS A 21 21.67 1.69 -5.03
CA LYS A 21 22.17 0.99 -3.83
C LYS A 21 21.46 1.44 -2.54
N SER A 22 21.17 2.74 -2.40
CA SER A 22 20.40 3.26 -1.27
C SER A 22 18.99 2.67 -1.23
N ILE A 23 18.31 2.61 -2.38
CA ILE A 23 16.97 2.01 -2.51
C ILE A 23 16.97 0.54 -2.07
N ILE A 24 17.98 -0.24 -2.46
CA ILE A 24 18.09 -1.67 -2.11
C ILE A 24 18.33 -1.88 -0.61
N ARG A 25 19.04 -0.96 0.07
CA ARG A 25 19.32 -1.05 1.51
C ARG A 25 18.12 -0.70 2.37
N LYS A 26 17.20 0.13 1.86
CA LYS A 26 16.02 0.56 2.61
C LYS A 26 15.08 -0.62 2.88
N LYS A 27 14.73 -0.83 4.17
CA LYS A 27 13.86 -1.95 4.61
C LYS A 27 12.42 -1.86 4.07
N SER A 28 11.94 -0.66 3.78
CA SER A 28 10.57 -0.44 3.28
C SER A 28 10.42 -0.67 1.77
N THR A 29 11.49 -1.00 1.06
CA THR A 29 11.47 -1.16 -0.40
C THR A 29 10.73 -2.44 -0.79
N SER A 30 9.81 -2.34 -1.76
CA SER A 30 9.05 -3.48 -2.24
C SER A 30 9.96 -4.52 -2.91
N LYS A 31 9.59 -5.81 -2.84
CA LYS A 31 10.35 -6.89 -3.48
C LYS A 31 10.53 -6.64 -4.98
N THR A 32 9.48 -6.19 -5.65
CA THR A 32 9.53 -5.86 -7.09
C THR A 32 10.55 -4.76 -7.37
N LEU A 33 10.49 -3.63 -6.66
CA LEU A 33 11.43 -2.53 -6.86
C LEU A 33 12.87 -2.98 -6.58
N ARG A 34 13.08 -3.72 -5.49
CA ARG A 34 14.39 -4.26 -5.13
C ARG A 34 14.98 -5.15 -6.22
N THR A 35 14.19 -6.09 -6.75
CA THR A 35 14.61 -6.98 -7.83
C THR A 35 14.91 -6.21 -9.11
N ARG A 36 14.10 -5.20 -9.46
CA ARG A 36 14.34 -4.35 -10.64
C ARG A 36 15.64 -3.55 -10.50
N CYS A 37 15.89 -2.95 -9.34
CA CYS A 37 17.14 -2.28 -9.02
C CYS A 37 18.35 -3.23 -9.13
N GLN A 38 18.24 -4.45 -8.62
CA GLN A 38 19.32 -5.44 -8.70
C GLN A 38 19.62 -5.84 -10.15
N ILE A 39 18.59 -6.05 -10.99
CA ILE A 39 18.77 -6.32 -12.43
C ILE A 39 19.56 -5.19 -13.12
N ILE A 40 19.25 -3.94 -12.79
CA ILE A 40 19.95 -2.78 -13.37
C ILE A 40 21.41 -2.74 -12.93
N LEU A 41 21.71 -3.02 -11.65
CA LEU A 41 23.08 -3.11 -11.15
C LEU A 41 23.87 -4.29 -11.73
N ASP A 42 23.22 -5.44 -11.93
CA ASP A 42 23.84 -6.64 -12.49
C ASP A 42 24.24 -6.48 -13.96
N LEU A 43 23.53 -5.61 -14.68
CA LEU A 43 23.70 -5.36 -16.12
C LEU A 43 24.40 -4.04 -16.43
N ASP A 44 24.82 -3.29 -15.42
CA ASP A 44 25.57 -2.07 -15.57
C ASP A 44 26.97 -2.34 -16.13
N GLU A 45 27.35 -1.58 -17.16
CA GLU A 45 28.63 -1.71 -17.85
C GLU A 45 29.74 -0.85 -17.19
N ASN A 46 29.37 0.16 -16.38
CA ASN A 46 30.31 1.15 -15.85
C ASN A 46 30.93 0.78 -14.48
N HIS A 47 30.14 0.30 -13.52
CA HIS A 47 30.56 0.22 -12.11
C HIS A 47 30.89 -1.20 -11.62
N GLY A 48 31.00 -2.18 -12.51
CA GLY A 48 31.29 -3.55 -12.10
C GLY A 48 31.41 -4.58 -13.22
N LYS A 49 31.35 -5.84 -12.80
CA LYS A 49 31.39 -7.00 -13.72
C LYS A 49 29.99 -7.20 -14.29
N MET A 50 29.81 -6.84 -15.56
CA MET A 50 28.56 -7.07 -16.27
C MET A 50 28.22 -8.57 -16.26
N LEU A 51 27.06 -8.91 -15.70
CA LEU A 51 26.53 -10.28 -15.77
C LEU A 51 25.88 -10.52 -17.13
N SER A 52 25.89 -11.78 -17.57
CA SER A 52 25.04 -12.18 -18.71
C SER A 52 23.57 -12.06 -18.31
N TYR A 53 22.67 -11.80 -19.28
CA TYR A 53 21.22 -11.87 -19.05
C TYR A 53 20.83 -13.21 -18.43
N GLU A 54 21.50 -14.29 -18.84
CA GLU A 54 21.22 -15.63 -18.34
C GLU A 54 21.56 -15.78 -16.84
N GLN A 55 22.68 -15.19 -16.44
CA GLN A 55 23.12 -15.20 -15.05
C GLN A 55 22.25 -14.28 -14.19
N CYS A 56 21.89 -13.10 -14.72
CA CYS A 56 21.07 -12.11 -14.03
C CYS A 56 19.68 -12.66 -13.70
N TYR A 57 19.01 -13.36 -14.62
CA TYR A 57 17.68 -13.92 -14.28
C TYR A 57 17.79 -15.07 -13.28
N LYS A 58 18.85 -15.90 -13.37
CA LYS A 58 19.10 -17.00 -12.42
C LYS A 58 19.41 -16.48 -11.02
N SER A 59 20.28 -15.49 -10.88
CA SER A 59 20.66 -14.90 -9.58
C SER A 59 19.48 -14.20 -8.91
N ASN A 60 18.64 -13.50 -9.69
CA ASN A 60 17.50 -12.75 -9.18
C ASN A 60 16.22 -13.59 -9.04
N GLY A 61 16.20 -14.83 -9.56
CA GLY A 61 15.03 -15.71 -9.53
C GLY A 61 13.84 -15.17 -10.34
N VAL A 62 14.10 -14.61 -11.53
CA VAL A 62 13.10 -14.00 -12.41
C VAL A 62 13.10 -14.62 -13.80
N CYS A 63 12.07 -14.33 -14.61
CA CYS A 63 12.02 -14.77 -16.00
C CYS A 63 12.81 -13.82 -16.94
N HIS A 64 13.21 -14.33 -18.11
CA HIS A 64 13.90 -13.56 -19.17
C HIS A 64 13.14 -12.29 -19.61
N ALA A 65 11.82 -12.39 -19.73
CA ALA A 65 10.96 -11.27 -20.12
C ALA A 65 11.02 -10.14 -19.09
N THR A 66 11.12 -10.49 -17.80
CA THR A 66 11.27 -9.52 -16.73
C THR A 66 12.57 -8.73 -16.87
N VAL A 67 13.70 -9.39 -17.09
CA VAL A 67 14.98 -8.71 -17.30
C VAL A 67 14.91 -7.79 -18.51
N SER A 68 14.43 -8.32 -19.64
CA SER A 68 14.31 -7.56 -20.90
C SER A 68 13.42 -6.32 -20.77
N ASN A 69 12.27 -6.44 -20.09
CA ASN A 69 11.36 -5.31 -19.86
C ASN A 69 11.93 -4.28 -18.88
N THR A 70 12.70 -4.73 -17.88
CA THR A 70 13.37 -3.87 -16.90
C THR A 70 14.43 -3.02 -17.59
N VAL A 71 15.28 -3.66 -18.39
CA VAL A 71 16.33 -2.98 -19.16
C VAL A 71 15.72 -1.99 -20.14
N LYS A 72 14.71 -2.43 -20.93
CA LYS A 72 14.01 -1.55 -21.88
C LYS A 72 13.37 -0.35 -21.16
N GLY A 73 12.70 -0.59 -20.03
CA GLY A 73 12.04 0.43 -19.25
C GLY A 73 13.01 1.47 -18.72
N TYR A 74 14.13 1.02 -18.14
CA TYR A 74 15.19 1.89 -17.64
C TYR A 74 15.91 2.64 -18.76
N ALA A 75 16.24 1.99 -19.87
CA ALA A 75 16.86 2.66 -21.02
C ALA A 75 15.97 3.76 -21.64
N THR A 76 14.64 3.67 -21.49
CA THR A 76 13.70 4.66 -22.03
C THR A 76 13.40 5.80 -21.04
N LYS A 77 13.29 5.50 -19.74
CA LYS A 77 12.78 6.43 -18.72
C LYS A 77 13.75 6.68 -17.54
N GLY A 78 14.94 6.08 -17.57
CA GLY A 78 15.96 6.19 -16.53
C GLY A 78 15.44 5.86 -15.13
N MET A 79 15.87 6.65 -14.15
CA MET A 79 15.46 6.53 -12.75
C MET A 79 13.94 6.66 -12.53
N ASP A 80 13.21 7.35 -13.40
CA ASP A 80 11.76 7.50 -13.25
C ASP A 80 11.01 6.20 -13.51
N TYR A 81 11.58 5.29 -14.32
CA TYR A 81 11.09 3.92 -14.42
C TYR A 81 11.03 3.23 -13.05
N LEU A 82 12.12 3.34 -12.28
CA LEU A 82 12.24 2.71 -10.97
C LEU A 82 11.31 3.37 -9.94
N LYS A 83 11.17 4.71 -9.98
CA LYS A 83 10.23 5.42 -9.10
C LYS A 83 8.76 5.06 -9.39
N GLY A 84 8.42 4.80 -10.66
CA GLY A 84 7.08 4.41 -11.08
C GLY A 84 6.67 2.99 -10.73
N LEU A 85 7.59 2.15 -10.28
CA LEU A 85 7.36 0.72 -9.94
C LEU A 85 6.68 0.49 -8.58
N ASN A 86 6.11 1.54 -7.99
CA ASN A 86 5.35 1.43 -6.76
C ASN A 86 4.06 0.63 -6.95
N ARG A 87 3.67 -0.11 -5.91
CA ARG A 87 2.43 -0.87 -5.88
C ARG A 87 1.26 0.10 -5.96
N ASN A 88 0.36 -0.11 -6.92
CA ASN A 88 -0.84 0.70 -7.07
C ASN A 88 -1.64 0.68 -5.74
N GLU A 89 -1.97 1.87 -5.23
CA GLU A 89 -2.78 2.03 -4.02
C GLU A 89 -4.14 1.34 -4.15
N ASN A 90 -4.71 1.33 -5.36
CA ASN A 90 -5.96 0.62 -5.62
C ASN A 90 -5.83 -0.87 -5.34
N SER A 91 -4.69 -1.49 -5.65
CA SER A 91 -4.44 -2.90 -5.34
C SER A 91 -4.35 -3.17 -3.83
N ASN A 92 -3.97 -2.17 -3.04
CA ASN A 92 -4.00 -2.28 -1.57
C ASN A 92 -5.42 -2.10 -1.03
N ASN A 93 -6.23 -1.27 -1.68
CA ASN A 93 -7.60 -0.98 -1.26
C ASN A 93 -8.63 -2.02 -1.74
N ALA A 94 -8.34 -2.78 -2.79
CA ALA A 94 -9.26 -3.78 -3.37
C ALA A 94 -9.73 -4.90 -2.42
N ARG A 95 -9.01 -5.15 -1.32
CA ARG A 95 -9.39 -6.14 -0.31
C ARG A 95 -10.13 -5.56 0.90
N ARG A 96 -10.39 -4.25 0.92
CA ARG A 96 -11.10 -3.61 2.05
C ARG A 96 -12.58 -3.96 1.95
N LYS A 97 -13.13 -4.46 3.06
CA LYS A 97 -14.57 -4.67 3.23
C LYS A 97 -15.33 -3.35 3.39
N VAL A 98 -14.68 -2.35 3.97
CA VAL A 98 -15.24 -0.99 4.10
C VAL A 98 -14.88 -0.22 2.84
N ASP A 99 -15.84 -0.14 1.92
CA ASP A 99 -15.75 0.64 0.69
C ASP A 99 -16.19 2.10 0.94
N GLY A 100 -16.17 2.93 -0.10
CA GLY A 100 -16.54 4.34 0.01
C GLY A 100 -18.00 4.57 0.43
N ARG A 101 -18.92 3.66 0.06
CA ARG A 101 -20.34 3.76 0.43
C ARG A 101 -20.53 3.43 1.91
N ILE A 102 -19.90 2.36 2.38
CA ILE A 102 -19.90 1.97 3.80
C ILE A 102 -19.22 3.05 4.64
N GLU A 103 -18.10 3.63 4.18
CA GLU A 103 -17.46 4.76 4.87
C GLU A 103 -18.42 5.95 5.04
N ALA A 104 -19.13 6.34 3.97
CA ALA A 104 -20.09 7.45 4.02
C ALA A 104 -21.25 7.16 4.97
N HIS A 105 -21.79 5.94 4.93
CA HIS A 105 -22.89 5.53 5.79
C HIS A 105 -22.46 5.46 7.26
N LEU A 106 -21.26 4.94 7.53
CA LEU A 106 -20.67 4.92 8.86
C LEU A 106 -20.49 6.33 9.44
N VAL A 107 -20.04 7.29 8.63
CA VAL A 107 -19.95 8.71 9.03
C VAL A 107 -21.32 9.28 9.32
N GLN A 108 -22.32 9.00 8.49
CA GLN A 108 -23.69 9.45 8.68
C GLN A 108 -24.27 8.97 10.02
N ILE A 109 -24.13 7.68 10.34
CA ILE A 109 -24.57 7.13 11.63
C ILE A 109 -23.78 7.76 12.76
N ALA A 110 -22.45 7.81 12.67
CA ALA A 110 -21.61 8.34 13.75
C ALA A 110 -21.90 9.81 14.09
N CYS A 111 -22.41 10.59 13.13
CA CYS A 111 -22.83 11.97 13.31
C CYS A 111 -24.30 12.13 13.70
N SER A 112 -25.10 11.07 13.72
CA SER A 112 -26.50 11.12 14.17
C SER A 112 -26.59 11.10 15.71
N PRO A 113 -27.76 11.44 16.28
CA PRO A 113 -28.02 11.24 17.70
C PRO A 113 -27.75 9.78 18.10
N ALA A 114 -27.19 9.59 19.30
CA ALA A 114 -26.96 8.26 19.84
C ALA A 114 -28.30 7.53 20.10
N PRO A 115 -28.33 6.19 19.97
CA PRO A 115 -29.53 5.41 20.22
C PRO A 115 -29.96 5.51 21.68
N GLU A 116 -31.24 5.24 21.93
CA GLU A 116 -31.84 5.36 23.26
C GLU A 116 -31.08 4.51 24.30
N GLY A 117 -30.87 5.08 25.49
CA GLY A 117 -30.09 4.44 26.55
C GLY A 117 -28.56 4.62 26.43
N HIS A 118 -28.06 5.23 25.35
CA HIS A 118 -26.64 5.51 25.15
C HIS A 118 -26.32 7.01 25.06
N SER A 119 -25.18 7.40 25.63
CA SER A 119 -24.72 8.80 25.60
C SER A 119 -23.98 9.17 24.30
N ARG A 120 -23.46 8.17 23.57
CA ARG A 120 -22.67 8.33 22.36
C ARG A 120 -22.64 7.04 21.54
N TRP A 121 -22.29 7.16 20.27
CA TRP A 121 -21.89 6.02 19.45
C TRP A 121 -20.61 5.38 19.96
N THR A 122 -20.66 4.07 20.21
CA THR A 122 -19.46 3.24 20.45
C THR A 122 -19.18 2.38 19.22
N ILE A 123 -17.96 1.89 19.08
CA ILE A 123 -17.60 0.99 17.95
C ILE A 123 -18.50 -0.26 17.95
N ARG A 124 -18.95 -0.73 19.12
CA ARG A 124 -19.87 -1.88 19.25
C ARG A 124 -21.25 -1.54 18.69
N LEU A 125 -21.81 -0.38 19.08
CA LEU A 125 -23.11 0.08 18.56
C LEU A 125 -23.07 0.27 17.04
N LEU A 126 -21.97 0.83 16.52
CA LEU A 126 -21.81 1.01 15.08
C LEU A 126 -21.66 -0.31 14.32
N GLU A 127 -21.03 -1.31 14.93
CA GLU A 127 -20.98 -2.66 14.36
C GLU A 127 -22.37 -3.28 14.27
N ASP A 128 -23.16 -3.17 15.33
CA ASP A 128 -24.49 -3.75 15.39
C ASP A 128 -25.48 -3.05 14.46
N GLU A 129 -25.44 -1.72 14.36
CA GLU A 129 -26.21 -0.96 13.38
C GLU A 129 -25.79 -1.27 11.93
N LEU A 130 -24.49 -1.35 11.64
CA LEU A 130 -24.03 -1.67 10.29
C LEU A 130 -24.46 -3.06 9.82
N LYS A 131 -24.61 -4.03 10.73
CA LYS A 131 -25.17 -5.35 10.39
C LYS A 131 -26.62 -5.24 9.92
N VAL A 132 -27.41 -4.39 10.59
CA VAL A 132 -28.83 -4.19 10.25
C VAL A 132 -28.96 -3.47 8.91
N VAL A 133 -28.18 -2.42 8.66
CA VAL A 133 -28.33 -1.62 7.43
C VAL A 133 -27.82 -2.35 6.19
N LEU A 134 -26.71 -3.09 6.31
CA LEU A 134 -26.09 -3.71 5.14
C LEU A 134 -26.75 -5.03 4.72
N ASP A 135 -27.63 -5.60 5.56
CA ASP A 135 -28.32 -6.89 5.33
C ASP A 135 -27.36 -7.98 4.82
N THR A 136 -26.13 -7.97 5.34
CA THR A 136 -25.04 -8.85 4.94
C THR A 136 -24.53 -9.64 6.14
N ASP A 137 -24.48 -10.97 6.01
CA ASP A 137 -23.85 -11.88 6.98
C ASP A 137 -22.33 -11.65 7.13
N GLU A 138 -21.71 -10.89 6.24
CA GLU A 138 -20.31 -10.52 6.35
C GLU A 138 -20.09 -9.43 7.40
N THR A 139 -19.75 -9.87 8.62
CA THR A 139 -19.38 -8.98 9.71
C THR A 139 -18.16 -8.11 9.35
N ILE A 140 -18.36 -6.79 9.35
CA ILE A 140 -17.27 -5.81 9.31
C ILE A 140 -16.62 -5.80 10.69
N SER A 141 -15.31 -6.03 10.76
CA SER A 141 -14.62 -6.05 12.05
C SER A 141 -14.58 -4.66 12.69
N ARG A 142 -14.62 -4.62 14.02
CA ARG A 142 -14.47 -3.40 14.83
C ARG A 142 -13.23 -2.57 14.46
N GLU A 143 -12.13 -3.23 14.09
CA GLU A 143 -10.92 -2.55 13.63
C GLU A 143 -11.08 -1.88 12.25
N ALA A 144 -11.90 -2.45 11.36
CA ALA A 144 -12.19 -1.81 10.08
C ALA A 144 -13.03 -0.55 10.29
N ILE A 145 -14.03 -0.60 11.18
CA ILE A 145 -14.83 0.57 11.60
C ILE A 145 -13.92 1.65 12.22
N ARG A 146 -13.05 1.26 13.17
CA ARG A 146 -12.12 2.21 13.80
C ARG A 146 -11.19 2.88 12.77
N LYS A 147 -10.62 2.10 11.84
CA LYS A 147 -9.75 2.65 10.78
C LYS A 147 -10.49 3.59 9.85
N ALA A 148 -11.74 3.26 9.49
CA ALA A 148 -12.59 4.12 8.66
C ALA A 148 -12.89 5.45 9.35
N LEU A 149 -13.33 5.43 10.61
CA LEU A 149 -13.58 6.66 11.40
C LEU A 149 -12.31 7.50 11.60
N LYS A 150 -11.16 6.85 11.84
CA LYS A 150 -9.88 7.56 11.98
C LYS A 150 -9.48 8.27 10.68
N LYS A 151 -9.74 7.66 9.52
CA LYS A 151 -9.49 8.26 8.21
C LYS A 151 -10.34 9.52 7.98
N THR A 152 -11.55 9.56 8.54
CA THR A 152 -12.48 10.70 8.44
C THR A 152 -12.35 11.69 9.60
N ASN A 153 -11.29 11.58 10.41
CA ASN A 153 -11.05 12.41 11.60
C ASN A 153 -12.15 12.35 12.68
N LEU A 154 -13.01 11.33 12.66
CA LEU A 154 -14.00 11.09 13.70
C LEU A 154 -13.37 10.23 14.79
N ASP A 155 -13.05 10.84 15.93
CA ASP A 155 -12.59 10.10 17.11
C ASP A 155 -13.71 9.99 18.15
N LEU A 156 -14.46 8.91 18.06
CA LEU A 156 -15.55 8.56 18.99
C LEU A 156 -15.03 8.09 20.37
N THR A 157 -13.70 7.93 20.53
CA THR A 157 -13.10 7.49 21.79
C THR A 157 -12.65 8.65 22.69
N LYS A 158 -12.59 9.89 22.17
CA LYS A 158 -12.30 11.07 23.00
C LYS A 158 -13.49 11.33 23.93
N THR A 159 -13.20 11.45 25.22
CA THR A 159 -14.16 12.02 26.17
C THR A 159 -14.43 13.47 25.78
N PRO A 160 -15.69 13.88 25.58
CA PRO A 160 -15.98 15.29 25.42
C PRO A 160 -15.57 16.01 26.72
N THR A 161 -14.60 16.93 26.61
CA THR A 161 -14.07 17.74 27.73
C THR A 161 -15.07 18.78 28.23
N THR A 162 -16.29 18.83 27.68
CA THR A 162 -17.33 19.74 28.13
C THR A 162 -17.99 19.22 29.40
N ALA A 163 -18.05 20.09 30.42
CA ALA A 163 -18.77 19.87 31.68
C ALA A 163 -20.28 19.69 31.41
N PHE A 164 -20.68 18.48 31.03
CA PHE A 164 -22.08 18.09 30.88
C PHE A 164 -22.41 17.11 31.99
N GLN A 165 -23.50 17.37 32.73
CA GLN A 165 -23.90 16.52 33.84
C GLN A 165 -24.02 15.07 33.38
N ARG A 166 -23.36 14.16 34.11
CA ARG A 166 -23.44 12.72 33.85
C ARG A 166 -24.87 12.27 34.11
N LYS A 167 -25.70 12.18 33.05
CA LYS A 167 -26.85 11.28 33.09
C LYS A 167 -26.30 9.87 33.27
N THR A 168 -26.83 9.16 34.25
CA THR A 168 -26.54 7.75 34.54
C THR A 168 -27.05 6.89 33.37
N THR A 169 -26.34 6.91 32.25
CA THR A 169 -26.57 6.01 31.12
C THR A 169 -25.38 5.08 31.01
N ARG A 170 -25.67 3.79 30.88
CA ARG A 170 -24.72 2.69 30.92
C ARG A 170 -23.71 2.84 29.79
N ASN A 171 -22.43 3.01 30.15
CA ASN A 171 -21.32 2.82 29.23
C ASN A 171 -20.89 1.35 29.32
N SER A 172 -21.10 0.59 28.26
CA SER A 172 -20.58 -0.77 28.08
C SER A 172 -19.96 -0.88 26.69
#